data_AF-A0A1A8S526-F1
#
_entry.id   AF-A0A1A8S526-F1
#
_cell.length_a   1.000
_cell.length_b   1.000
_cell.length_c   1.000
_cell.angle_alpha   90.00
_cell.angle_beta   90.00
_cell.angle_gamma   90.00
#
_symmetry.space_group_name_H-M   'P 1'
#
loop_
_entity.id
_entity.type
_entity.pdbx_description
1 polymer ?
#
loop_
_entity_poly.entity_id
_entity_poly.type
_entity_poly.pdbx_seq_one_letter_code
_entity_poly.pdbx_strand_id
1 'polypeptide(L)'
;MQSPLQMTGILVAYVMFSVYIGPRMMANRKPYGLHRAMIVYNLCMVLLNAYIVYEFMMSGWATTFTWRCDLIDPSSSHRPSG
;
A
#
# COMPACT_ATOMS: atom_id res chain seq x y z
N MET A 1 -15.71 -2.36 2.73
CA MET A 1 -15.55 -2.63 1.28
C MET A 1 -16.93 -2.82 0.67
N GLN A 2 -17.52 -1.78 0.05
CA GLN A 2 -18.93 -1.82 -0.41
C GLN A 2 -19.07 -2.25 -1.88
N SER A 3 -18.20 -1.76 -2.76
CA SER A 3 -18.21 -2.12 -4.18
C SER A 3 -16.81 -2.02 -4.78
N PRO A 4 -16.41 -2.96 -5.66
CA PRO A 4 -15.11 -2.89 -6.35
C PRO A 4 -15.05 -1.73 -7.37
N LEU A 5 -16.20 -1.20 -7.79
CA LEU A 5 -16.29 -0.18 -8.85
C LEU A 5 -15.49 1.08 -8.52
N GLN A 6 -15.50 1.51 -7.24
CA GLN A 6 -14.77 2.70 -6.81
C GLN A 6 -13.26 2.51 -6.97
N MET A 7 -12.72 1.38 -6.52
CA MET A 7 -11.30 1.08 -6.63
C MET A 7 -10.88 0.89 -8.08
N THR A 8 -11.67 0.16 -8.87
CA THR A 8 -11.42 -0.03 -10.31
C THR A 8 -11.42 1.30 -11.05
N GLY A 9 -12.36 2.20 -10.75
CA GLY A 9 -12.43 3.53 -11.37
C GLY A 9 -11.17 4.37 -11.11
N ILE A 10 -10.67 4.37 -9.86
CA ILE A 10 -9.44 5.07 -9.49
C ILE A 10 -8.24 4.50 -10.25
N LEU A 11 -8.11 3.18 -10.33
CA LEU A 11 -6.99 2.53 -11.02
C LEU A 11 -7.01 2.80 -12.53
N VAL A 12 -8.19 2.74 -13.16
CA VAL A 12 -8.34 3.10 -14.58
C VAL A 12 -7.94 4.57 -14.82
N ALA A 13 -8.41 5.48 -13.96
CA ALA A 13 -8.03 6.89 -14.04
C ALA A 13 -6.52 7.09 -13.88
N TYR A 14 -5.90 6.40 -12.91
CA TYR A 14 -4.46 6.43 -12.69
C TYR A 14 -3.67 5.95 -13.92
N VAL A 15 -4.04 4.80 -14.51
CA VAL A 15 -3.36 4.27 -15.70
C VAL A 15 -3.55 5.20 -16.89
N MET A 16 -4.77 5.68 -17.14
CA MET A 16 -5.05 6.64 -18.20
C MET A 16 -4.23 7.92 -18.07
N PHE A 17 -4.15 8.44 -16.84
CA PHE A 17 -3.37 9.63 -16.54
C PHE A 17 -1.87 9.42 -16.68
N SER A 18 -1.32 8.36 -16.08
CA SER A 18 0.13 8.11 -16.04
C SER A 18 0.71 7.69 -17.39
N VAL A 19 -0.02 6.92 -18.19
CA VAL A 19 0.48 6.34 -19.44
C VAL A 19 0.22 7.24 -20.66
N TYR A 20 -0.95 7.89 -20.72
CA TYR A 20 -1.35 8.62 -21.93
C TYR A 20 -1.39 10.14 -21.72
N ILE A 21 -2.15 10.61 -20.73
CA ILE A 21 -2.41 12.04 -20.56
C ILE A 21 -1.15 12.77 -20.06
N GLY A 22 -0.50 12.22 -19.04
CA GLY A 22 0.68 12.76 -18.39
C GLY A 22 1.84 12.98 -19.36
N PRO A 23 2.31 11.95 -20.09
CA PRO A 23 3.39 12.10 -21.06
C PRO A 23 3.06 13.13 -22.15
N ARG A 24 1.81 13.16 -22.62
CA ARG A 24 1.37 14.14 -23.63
C ARG A 24 1.37 15.57 -23.08
N MET A 25 1.00 15.78 -21.82
CA MET A 25 1.08 17.08 -21.16
C MET A 25 2.53 17.51 -20.85
N MET A 26 3.43 16.55 -20.64
CA MET A 26 4.84 16.79 -20.30
C MET A 26 5.75 16.90 -21.52
N ALA A 27 5.29 16.54 -22.73
CA ALA A 27 6.10 16.48 -23.95
C ALA A 27 6.89 17.76 -24.28
N ASN A 28 6.33 18.94 -23.99
CA ASN A 28 6.95 20.23 -24.26
C ASN A 28 7.30 21.02 -22.97
N ARG A 29 7.43 20.32 -21.84
CA ARG A 29 7.73 20.94 -20.54
C ARG A 29 9.03 20.38 -19.96
N LYS A 30 9.78 21.23 -19.24
CA LYS A 30 10.95 20.80 -18.48
C LYS A 30 10.52 19.91 -17.30
N PRO A 31 11.32 18.89 -16.93
CA PRO A 31 11.01 18.02 -15.80
C PRO A 31 10.95 18.80 -14.48
N TYR A 32 10.03 18.40 -13.61
CA TYR A 32 9.86 19.01 -12.30
C TYR A 32 10.96 18.58 -11.33
N GLY A 33 11.50 19.52 -10.54
CA GLY A 33 12.51 19.26 -9.50
C GLY A 33 11.91 18.70 -8.21
N LEU A 34 11.41 17.47 -8.24
CA LEU A 34 10.69 16.83 -7.11
C LEU A 34 11.61 16.15 -6.08
N HIS A 35 12.92 16.40 -6.09
CA HIS A 35 13.89 15.66 -5.28
C HIS A 35 13.56 15.64 -3.78
N ARG A 36 13.27 16.81 -3.19
CA ARG A 36 12.91 16.90 -1.76
C ARG A 36 11.61 16.16 -1.44
N ALA A 37 10.61 16.26 -2.31
CA ALA A 37 9.34 15.56 -2.15
C ALA A 37 9.53 14.05 -2.21
N MET A 38 10.38 13.56 -3.12
CA MET A 38 10.70 12.15 -3.27
C MET A 38 11.44 11.59 -2.04
N ILE A 39 12.37 12.35 -1.45
CA ILE A 39 13.03 11.97 -0.20
C ILE A 39 12.01 11.80 0.94
N VAL A 40 11.15 12.81 1.15
CA VAL A 40 10.12 12.76 2.21
C VAL A 40 9.17 11.58 1.98
N TYR A 41 8.70 11.38 0.74
CA TYR A 41 7.83 10.27 0.38
C TYR A 41 8.47 8.90 0.69
N ASN A 42 9.72 8.69 0.29
CA ASN A 42 10.41 7.43 0.53
C ASN A 42 10.64 7.18 2.03
N LEU A 43 10.98 8.22 2.80
CA LEU A 43 11.12 8.09 4.26
C LEU A 43 9.79 7.71 4.92
N CYS A 44 8.69 8.36 4.55
CA CYS A 44 7.36 8.00 5.03
C CYS A 44 7.00 6.55 4.66
N MET A 45 7.30 6.12 3.43
CA MET A 45 7.07 4.75 2.98
C MET A 45 7.87 3.72 3.79
N VAL A 46 9.15 3.99 4.11
CA VAL A 46 9.97 3.09 4.94
C VAL A 46 9.36 2.95 6.34
N LEU A 47 8.96 4.06 6.97
CA LEU A 47 8.34 4.03 8.30
C LEU A 47 7.00 3.28 8.30
N LEU A 48 6.16 3.54 7.30
CA LEU A 48 4.87 2.86 7.16
C LEU A 48 5.05 1.35 6.91
N ASN A 49 5.99 0.97 6.05
CA ASN A 49 6.29 -0.45 5.79
C ASN A 49 6.82 -1.14 7.05
N ALA A 50 7.71 -0.50 7.80
CA ALA A 50 8.21 -1.03 9.07
C ALA A 50 7.07 -1.26 10.08
N TYR A 51 6.13 -0.31 10.18
CA TYR A 51 4.94 -0.44 11.01
C TYR A 51 4.03 -1.60 10.56
N ILE A 52 3.75 -1.71 9.26
CA ILE A 52 2.92 -2.79 8.71
C ILE A 52 3.57 -4.15 8.98
N VAL A 53 4.89 -4.29 8.80
CA VAL A 53 5.63 -5.51 9.11
C VAL A 53 5.51 -5.87 10.59
N TYR A 54 5.67 -4.90 11.48
CA TYR A 54 5.50 -5.12 12.93
C TYR A 54 4.10 -5.62 13.28
N GLU A 55 3.06 -4.96 12.76
CA GLU A 55 1.65 -5.37 12.99
C GLU A 55 1.39 -6.77 12.47
N PHE A 56 1.82 -7.11 11.24
CA PHE A 56 1.69 -8.47 10.71
C PHE A 56 2.44 -9.50 11.55
N MET A 57 3.62 -9.14 12.05
CA MET A 57 4.42 -10.02 12.89
C MET A 57 3.69 -10.34 14.20
N MET A 58 3.12 -9.33 14.85
CA MET A 58 2.39 -9.47 16.11
C MET A 58 0.99 -10.07 15.94
N SER A 59 0.36 -9.90 14.77
CA SER A 59 -0.97 -10.43 14.48
C SER A 59 -0.98 -11.94 14.23
N GLY A 60 0.18 -12.61 14.17
CA GLY A 60 0.23 -14.07 14.08
C GLY A 60 1.58 -14.62 13.63
N TRP A 61 2.27 -13.94 12.71
CA TRP A 61 3.47 -14.50 12.06
C TRP A 61 4.62 -14.82 13.03
N ALA A 62 4.79 -14.05 14.12
CA ALA A 62 5.79 -14.35 15.15
C ALA A 62 5.21 -14.98 16.42
N THR A 63 3.90 -15.17 16.51
CA THR A 63 3.22 -15.60 17.75
C THR A 63 2.54 -16.94 17.56
N THR A 64 1.51 -17.01 16.71
CA THR A 64 0.60 -18.15 16.61
C THR A 64 0.75 -18.97 15.33
N PHE A 65 1.29 -18.37 14.26
CA PHE A 65 1.38 -19.02 12.96
C PHE A 65 2.51 -20.03 12.91
N THR A 66 2.23 -21.16 12.26
CA THR A 66 3.17 -22.27 12.10
C THR A 66 4.03 -22.17 10.84
N TRP A 67 3.82 -21.13 10.04
CA TRP A 67 4.48 -20.90 8.74
C TRP A 67 4.19 -22.03 7.74
N ARG A 68 3.00 -22.63 7.85
CA ARG A 68 2.50 -23.69 6.97
C ARG A 68 1.07 -23.37 6.53
N CYS A 69 0.14 -24.30 6.73
CA CYS A 69 -1.28 -24.04 6.51
C CYS A 69 -1.86 -23.43 7.79
N ASP A 70 -1.87 -22.11 7.86
CA ASP A 70 -2.57 -21.35 8.90
C ASP A 70 -3.92 -20.86 8.35
N LEU A 71 -5.02 -21.22 9.01
CA LEU A 71 -6.38 -20.87 8.60
C LEU A 71 -6.73 -19.44 9.02
N ILE A 72 -7.59 -18.77 8.25
CA ILE A 72 -8.14 -17.47 8.62
C ILE A 72 -9.09 -17.63 9.83
N ASP A 73 -8.93 -16.81 10.86
CA ASP A 73 -9.91 -16.71 11.96
C ASP A 73 -10.94 -15.61 11.63
N PRO A 74 -12.20 -15.96 11.32
CA PRO A 74 -13.24 -14.98 11.02
C PRO A 74 -13.89 -14.38 12.29
N SER A 75 -13.51 -14.85 13.48
CA SER A 75 -14.08 -14.35 14.73
C SER A 75 -13.67 -12.91 14.99
N SER A 76 -14.60 -12.09 15.48
CA SER A 76 -14.31 -10.71 15.89
C SER A 76 -13.67 -10.62 17.28
N SER A 77 -13.19 -11.74 17.83
CA SER A 77 -12.62 -11.79 19.17
C SER A 77 -11.18 -11.27 19.16
N HIS A 78 -10.91 -10.19 19.90
CA HIS A 78 -9.54 -9.79 20.21
C HIS A 78 -8.99 -10.78 21.24
N ARG A 79 -8.45 -11.92 20.78
CA ARG A 79 -7.66 -12.79 21.64
C ARG A 79 -6.29 -12.14 21.84
N PRO A 80 -5.90 -11.77 23.06
CA PRO A 80 -4.56 -11.28 23.32
C PRO A 80 -3.58 -12.41 23.00
N SER A 81 -2.67 -12.14 22.07
CA SER A 81 -1.54 -13.00 21.72
C SER A 81 -0.58 -13.03 22.91
N GLY A 82 -0.64 -14.11 23.69
CA GLY A 82 0.36 -14.47 24.69
C GLY A 82 1.48 -15.29 24.08
#